data_AF-A0A1G0YDR7-F1
#
_entry.id   AF-A0A1G0YDR7-F1
#
_cell.length_a   1.000
_cell.length_b   1.000
_cell.length_c   1.000
_cell.angle_alpha   90.00
_cell.angle_beta   90.00
_cell.angle_gamma   90.00
#
_symmetry.space_group_name_H-M   'P 1'
#
loop_
_entity.id
_entity.type
_entity.pdbx_description
1 polymer ?
#
loop_
_entity_poly.entity_id
_entity_poly.type
_entity_poly.pdbx_seq_one_letter_code
_entity_poly.pdbx_strand_id
1 'polypeptide(L)'
;MFFPDPWPKKRHHKRRLIQPDFVHLLVSKLKPGGFIHCATDWREYACHMQSVLSGHPLLTNQHAAGGFIDRPMARPLTKFERRGLQLGHEVLDLIFVRN
;
A
#
# COMPACT_ATOMS: atom_id res chain seq x y z
N MET A 1 -2.04 5.22 -3.77
CA MET A 1 -1.45 4.32 -4.78
C MET A 1 -2.26 3.05 -4.80
N PHE A 2 -3.03 2.83 -5.86
CA PHE A 2 -3.96 1.71 -5.94
C PHE A 2 -3.53 0.77 -7.06
N PHE A 3 -3.38 -0.51 -6.71
CA PHE A 3 -3.05 -1.63 -7.62
C PHE A 3 -1.81 -1.39 -8.50
N PRO A 4 -0.65 -1.01 -7.93
CA PRO A 4 0.60 -1.02 -8.69
C PRO A 4 0.99 -2.46 -9.06
N ASP A 5 1.66 -2.64 -10.21
CA ASP A 5 2.06 -3.96 -10.68
C ASP A 5 2.83 -4.77 -9.60
N PRO A 6 2.36 -5.97 -9.23
CA PRO A 6 2.90 -6.70 -8.08
C PRO A 6 4.24 -7.39 -8.35
N TRP A 7 4.57 -7.60 -9.62
CA TRP A 7 5.78 -8.29 -10.07
C TRP A 7 6.05 -9.58 -9.28
N PRO A 8 5.21 -10.63 -9.42
CA PRO A 8 5.23 -11.80 -8.55
C PRO A 8 6.50 -12.65 -8.66
N LYS A 9 7.23 -12.55 -9.78
CA LYS A 9 8.50 -13.28 -9.97
C LYS A 9 9.60 -12.58 -9.17
N LYS A 10 10.33 -13.31 -8.32
CA LYS A 10 11.45 -12.80 -7.50
C LYS A 10 12.42 -11.90 -8.28
N ARG A 11 12.81 -12.31 -9.48
CA ARG A 11 13.71 -11.53 -10.37
C ARG A 11 13.18 -10.14 -10.76
N HIS A 12 11.87 -9.90 -10.63
CA HIS A 12 11.23 -8.63 -10.97
C HIS A 12 10.88 -7.79 -9.74
N HIS A 13 11.19 -8.22 -8.51
CA HIS A 13 10.84 -7.46 -7.30
C HIS A 13 11.43 -6.03 -7.30
N LYS A 14 12.58 -5.81 -7.94
CA LYS A 14 13.19 -4.49 -8.13
C LYS A 14 12.34 -3.52 -8.97
N ARG A 15 11.34 -4.02 -9.72
CA ARG A 15 10.42 -3.22 -10.53
C ARG A 15 9.17 -2.77 -9.76
N ARG A 16 8.97 -3.27 -8.53
CA ARG A 16 7.88 -2.83 -7.66
C ARG A 16 8.04 -1.33 -7.38
N LEU A 17 6.94 -0.60 -7.46
CA LEU A 17 6.92 0.85 -7.25
C LEU A 17 7.28 1.23 -5.80
N ILE A 18 6.66 0.54 -4.84
CA ILE A 18 6.91 0.76 -3.41
C ILE A 18 8.28 0.20 -3.02
N GLN A 19 9.28 1.08 -2.96
CA GLN A 19 10.66 0.82 -2.53
C GLN A 19 11.10 1.90 -1.54
N PRO A 20 12.13 1.66 -0.70
CA PRO A 20 12.60 2.63 0.28
C PRO A 20 12.86 4.03 -0.29
N ASP A 21 13.61 4.12 -1.40
CA ASP A 21 13.97 5.41 -2.03
C ASP A 21 12.74 6.17 -2.53
N PHE A 22 11.77 5.45 -3.12
CA PHE A 22 10.53 6.04 -3.60
C PHE A 22 9.66 6.53 -2.44
N VAL A 23 9.58 5.76 -1.35
CA VAL A 23 8.86 6.17 -0.13
C VAL A 23 9.53 7.39 0.49
N HIS A 24 10.86 7.44 0.55
CA HIS A 24 11.59 8.60 1.06
C HIS A 24 11.28 9.87 0.25
N LEU A 25 11.29 9.77 -1.09
CA LEU A 25 10.90 10.87 -1.96
C LEU A 25 9.45 11.32 -1.71
N LEU A 26 8.50 10.39 -1.60
CA LEU A 26 7.10 10.70 -1.32
C LEU A 26 6.94 11.43 0.01
N VAL A 27 7.57 10.94 1.08
CA VAL A 27 7.52 11.55 2.41
C VAL A 27 8.07 12.98 2.39
N SER A 28 9.13 13.23 1.62
CA SER A 28 9.70 14.58 1.46
C SER A 28 8.71 15.60 0.86
N LYS A 29 7.71 15.13 0.11
CA LYS A 29 6.71 15.99 -0.56
C LYS A 29 5.38 16.07 0.18
N LEU A 30 5.12 15.16 1.12
CA LEU A 30 3.92 15.20 1.97
C LEU A 30 4.04 16.31 3.00
N LYS A 31 2.94 16.91 3.44
CA LYS A 31 2.96 17.76 4.65
C LYS A 31 2.86 16.88 5.90
N PRO A 32 3.32 17.33 7.08
CA PRO A 32 2.96 16.69 8.34
C PRO A 32 1.44 16.51 8.43
N GLY A 33 0.97 15.34 8.89
CA GLY A 33 -0.43 14.93 8.86
C GLY A 33 -0.94 14.41 7.50
N GLY A 34 -0.15 14.50 6.43
CA GLY A 34 -0.47 13.89 5.14
C GLY A 34 -0.38 12.37 5.19
N PHE A 35 -1.07 11.66 4.29
CA PHE A 35 -1.13 10.20 4.31
C PHE A 35 -0.68 9.55 3.00
N ILE A 36 -0.16 8.33 3.12
CA ILE A 36 0.11 7.40 2.04
C ILE A 36 -0.92 6.28 2.16
N HIS A 37 -1.81 6.19 1.18
CA HIS A 37 -2.78 5.10 1.08
C HIS A 37 -2.37 4.15 -0.05
N CYS A 38 -2.06 2.90 0.28
CA CYS A 38 -1.74 1.84 -0.66
C CYS A 38 -2.85 0.79 -0.69
N ALA A 39 -3.14 0.21 -1.86
CA ALA A 39 -4.05 -0.92 -2.00
C ALA A 39 -3.49 -1.93 -3.01
N THR A 40 -3.58 -3.22 -2.71
CA THR A 40 -3.14 -4.31 -3.59
C THR A 40 -3.94 -5.59 -3.32
N ASP A 41 -4.16 -6.40 -4.35
CA ASP A 41 -4.78 -7.73 -4.27
C ASP A 41 -3.73 -8.85 -4.17
N TRP A 42 -2.43 -8.51 -4.10
CA TRP A 42 -1.34 -9.48 -3.96
C TRP A 42 -0.74 -9.46 -2.55
N ARG A 43 -1.01 -10.51 -1.77
CA ARG A 43 -0.63 -10.60 -0.35
C ARG A 43 0.86 -10.42 -0.09
N GLU A 44 1.75 -11.07 -0.85
CA GLU A 44 3.20 -10.88 -0.66
C GLU A 44 3.65 -9.44 -0.94
N TYR A 45 2.97 -8.75 -1.86
CA TYR A 45 3.31 -7.39 -2.19
C TYR A 45 2.78 -6.46 -1.11
N ALA A 46 1.61 -6.74 -0.54
CA ALA A 46 1.08 -6.05 0.62
C ALA A 46 2.06 -6.13 1.81
N CYS A 47 2.58 -7.32 2.12
CA CYS A 47 3.60 -7.50 3.17
C CYS A 47 4.89 -6.70 2.85
N HIS A 48 5.32 -6.69 1.58
CA HIS A 48 6.46 -5.88 1.15
C HIS A 48 6.19 -4.38 1.33
N MET A 49 5.03 -3.88 0.93
CA MET A 49 4.64 -2.48 1.13
C MET A 49 4.65 -2.11 2.61
N GLN A 50 4.06 -2.96 3.45
CA GLN A 50 4.03 -2.79 4.89
C GLN A 50 5.44 -2.69 5.48
N SER A 51 6.33 -3.62 5.11
CA SER A 51 7.72 -3.63 5.58
C SER A 51 8.47 -2.36 5.18
N VAL A 52 8.33 -1.92 3.93
CA VAL A 52 8.99 -0.70 3.44
C VAL A 52 8.45 0.55 4.13
N LEU A 53 7.13 0.68 4.27
CA LEU A 53 6.50 1.86 4.88
C LEU A 53 6.80 1.94 6.39
N SER A 54 6.72 0.82 7.11
CA SER A 54 7.06 0.74 8.53
C SER A 54 8.54 1.00 8.81
N GLY A 55 9.42 0.80 7.82
CA GLY A 55 10.85 1.11 7.95
C GLY A 55 11.18 2.61 7.89
N HIS A 56 10.23 3.47 7.52
CA HIS A 56 10.48 4.91 7.40
C HIS A 56 10.13 5.65 8.72
N PRO A 57 11.07 6.38 9.35
CA PRO A 57 10.90 6.91 10.71
C PRO A 57 9.82 7.98 10.85
N LEU A 58 9.51 8.69 9.75
CA LEU A 58 8.47 9.73 9.73
C LEU A 58 7.08 9.20 9.40
N LEU A 59 6.90 7.90 9.24
CA LEU A 59 5.61 7.29 8.92
C LEU A 59 5.08 6.50 10.11
N THR A 60 3.78 6.61 10.36
CA THR A 60 3.08 5.82 11.37
C THR A 60 1.90 5.11 10.73
N ASN A 61 1.82 3.78 10.92
CA ASN A 61 0.71 2.98 10.44
C ASN A 61 -0.57 3.37 11.20
N GLN A 62 -1.64 3.64 10.48
CA GLN A 62 -2.94 3.96 11.07
C GLN A 62 -3.68 2.72 11.61
N HIS A 63 -3.27 1.52 11.20
CA HIS A 63 -3.77 0.30 11.82
C HIS A 63 -3.05 0.07 13.15
N ALA A 64 -3.76 0.23 14.27
CA ALA A 64 -3.19 0.17 15.62
C ALA A 64 -2.42 -1.13 15.93
N ALA A 65 -2.82 -2.27 15.34
CA ALA A 65 -2.13 -3.55 15.52
C ALA A 65 -0.99 -3.79 14.51
N GLY A 66 -0.60 -2.78 13.72
CA GLY A 66 0.50 -2.88 12.75
C GLY A 66 0.17 -3.82 11.60
N GLY A 67 -0.98 -3.62 10.95
CA GLY A 67 -1.54 -4.53 9.93
C GLY A 67 -2.13 -3.81 8.72
N PHE A 68 -3.05 -4.49 8.05
CA PHE A 68 -3.85 -3.96 6.95
C PHE A 68 -5.16 -3.40 7.51
N ILE A 69 -5.70 -2.36 6.88
CA ILE A 69 -7.00 -1.82 7.24
C ILE A 69 -8.10 -2.42 6.37
N ASP A 70 -9.33 -2.44 6.89
CA ASP A 70 -10.50 -2.63 6.05
C ASP A 70 -10.59 -1.55 4.99
N ARG A 71 -11.16 -1.90 3.84
CA ARG A 71 -11.32 -0.97 2.72
C ARG A 71 -12.06 0.29 3.18
N PRO A 72 -11.43 1.49 3.12
CA PRO A 72 -12.10 2.72 3.49
C PRO A 72 -13.21 3.04 2.49
N MET A 73 -14.38 3.45 2.97
CA MET A 73 -15.54 3.80 2.12
C MET A 73 -15.22 4.87 1.08
N ALA A 74 -14.24 5.74 1.37
CA ALA A 74 -13.80 6.80 0.48
C ALA A 74 -13.09 6.31 -0.80
N ARG A 75 -12.66 5.04 -0.88
CA ARG A 75 -11.98 4.51 -2.07
C ARG A 75 -13.02 4.13 -3.15
N PRO A 76 -13.07 4.82 -4.30
CA PRO A 76 -14.06 4.53 -5.34
C PRO A 76 -13.85 3.10 -5.88
N LEU A 77 -14.96 2.36 -6.05
CA LEU A 77 -14.93 0.99 -6.52
C LEU A 77 -14.69 0.95 -8.03
N THR A 78 -13.53 0.47 -8.46
CA THR A 78 -13.20 0.35 -9.88
C THR A 78 -13.93 -0.83 -10.54
N LYS A 79 -14.04 -0.83 -11.88
CA LYS A 79 -14.63 -1.96 -12.63
C LYS A 79 -13.85 -3.27 -12.43
N PHE A 80 -12.52 -3.17 -12.28
CA PHE A 80 -11.64 -4.32 -12.06
C PHE A 80 -11.83 -4.93 -10.67
N GLU A 81 -11.95 -4.10 -9.63
CA GLU A 81 -12.22 -4.57 -8.27
C GLU A 81 -13.58 -5.24 -8.15
N ARG A 82 -14.63 -4.74 -8.82
CA ARG A 82 -15.93 -5.43 -8.83
C ARG A 82 -15.80 -6.87 -9.33
N ARG A 83 -15.05 -7.06 -10.41
CA ARG A 83 -14.80 -8.39 -10.98
C ARG A 83 -13.93 -9.24 -10.06
N GLY A 84 -12.89 -8.66 -9.45
CA GLY A 84 -12.04 -9.34 -8.47
C GLY A 84 -12.82 -9.82 -7.25
N LEU A 85 -13.68 -8.97 -6.69
CA LEU A 85 -14.55 -9.32 -5.56
C LEU A 85 -15.53 -10.45 -5.90
N GLN A 86 -16.11 -10.44 -7.11
CA GLN A 86 -16.95 -11.55 -7.59
C GLN A 86 -16.18 -12.87 -7.73
N LEU A 87 -14.87 -12.80 -7.93
CA LEU A 87 -13.96 -13.95 -8.00
C LEU A 87 -13.35 -14.30 -6.63
N GLY A 88 -13.73 -13.60 -5.55
CA GLY A 88 -13.23 -13.86 -4.20
C GLY A 88 -11.84 -13.30 -3.90
N HIS A 89 -11.34 -12.35 -4.71
CA HIS A 89 -10.04 -11.72 -4.47
C HIS A 89 -10.11 -10.78 -3.27
N GLU A 90 -9.25 -11.01 -2.29
CA GLU A 90 -9.05 -10.12 -1.14
C GLU A 90 -8.17 -8.94 -1.54
N VAL A 91 -8.60 -7.72 -1.20
CA VAL A 91 -7.81 -6.50 -1.38
C VAL A 91 -7.32 -6.03 -0.02
N LEU A 92 -6.02 -5.81 0.08
CA LEU A 92 -5.35 -5.34 1.29
C LEU A 92 -5.04 -3.85 1.14
N ASP A 93 -5.61 -3.04 2.04
CA ASP A 93 -5.40 -1.60 2.10
C ASP A 93 -4.41 -1.28 3.26
N LEU A 94 -3.51 -0.31 3.04
CA LEU A 94 -2.58 0.24 4.04
C LEU A 94 -2.67 1.75 4.06
N ILE A 95 -2.76 2.36 5.24
CA ILE A 95 -2.66 3.81 5.41
C ILE A 95 -1.57 4.13 6.42
N PHE A 96 -0.61 4.95 5.99
CA PHE A 96 0.43 5.51 6.85
C PHE A 96 0.31 7.02 6.85
N VAL A 97 0.45 7.65 8.01
CA VAL A 97 0.44 9.11 8.17
C VAL A 97 1.86 9.59 8.41
N ARG A 98 2.20 10.72 7.79
CA ARG A 98 3.46 11.42 8.03
C ARG A 98 3.35 12.20 9.34
N ASN A 99 4.28 11.97 10.26
CA ASN A 99 4.44 12.74 11.49
C ASN A 99 5.13 14.09 11.23
#